data_AF-A0ABD2PAH1-F1
#
_entry.id   AF-A0ABD2PAH1-F1
#
_cell.length_a   1.000
_cell.length_b   1.000
_cell.length_c   1.000
_cell.angle_alpha   90.00
_cell.angle_beta   90.00
_cell.angle_gamma   90.00
#
_symmetry.space_group_name_H-M   'P 1'
#
loop_
_entity.id
_entity.type
_entity.pdbx_description
1 polymer ?
#
loop_
_entity_poly.entity_id
_entity_poly.type
_entity_poly.pdbx_seq_one_letter_code
_entity_poly.pdbx_strand_id
1 'polypeptide(L)'
;MPVYCQICTKMLNSKDIKITCHSCTNLMHAVCVNLSASDLQYLEESKEKFPYTSCQSSSRLLRGNSTSSNASNHSNSQPSKLDTNSALASIMEKLTKLDTIAEDIASIKKSQKSLAEQVKKCTEKLKLHSTQLKNQGQADFGLSGRHGCSTNQSGYNHE
;
A
#
# COMPACT_ATOMS: atom_id res chain seq x y z
N MET A 1 -32.02 -1.50 -22.07
CA MET A 1 -32.14 -0.28 -21.24
C MET A 1 -30.76 0.13 -20.75
N PRO A 2 -30.45 1.44 -20.71
CA PRO A 2 -29.19 1.91 -20.15
C PRO A 2 -29.15 1.64 -18.63
N VAL A 3 -28.03 1.11 -18.14
CA VAL A 3 -27.79 0.89 -16.71
C VAL A 3 -26.85 1.97 -16.22
N TYR A 4 -27.15 2.59 -15.09
CA TYR A 4 -26.39 3.70 -14.53
C TYR A 4 -25.68 3.28 -13.24
N CYS A 5 -24.53 3.87 -12.98
CA CYS A 5 -23.79 3.66 -11.74
C CYS A 5 -24.56 4.29 -10.58
N GLN A 6 -24.80 3.51 -9.52
CA GLN A 6 -25.50 3.99 -8.32
C GLN A 6 -24.78 5.14 -7.59
N ILE A 7 -23.47 5.28 -7.76
CA ILE A 7 -22.67 6.32 -7.08
C ILE A 7 -22.57 7.59 -7.92
N CYS A 8 -22.02 7.49 -9.13
CA CYS A 8 -21.73 8.67 -9.94
C CYS A 8 -22.86 9.04 -10.90
N THR A 9 -23.93 8.25 -10.97
CA THR A 9 -25.09 8.43 -11.87
C THR A 9 -24.77 8.43 -13.36
N LYS A 10 -23.51 8.14 -13.75
CA LYS A 10 -23.09 8.01 -15.15
C LYS A 10 -23.44 6.63 -15.69
N MET A 11 -23.65 6.55 -17.00
CA MET A 11 -23.98 5.30 -17.67
C MET A 11 -22.83 4.28 -17.55
N LEU A 12 -23.17 3.01 -17.31
CA LEU A 12 -22.23 1.88 -17.27
C LEU A 12 -22.05 1.30 -18.67
N ASN A 13 -20.94 1.63 -19.30
CA ASN A 13 -20.59 1.17 -20.65
C ASN A 13 -20.08 -0.27 -20.64
N SER A 14 -20.08 -0.95 -21.78
CA SER A 14 -19.53 -2.32 -21.90
C SER A 14 -18.04 -2.43 -21.54
N LYS A 15 -17.28 -1.35 -21.74
CA LYS A 15 -15.83 -1.28 -21.45
C LYS A 15 -15.50 -0.96 -19.99
N ASP A 16 -16.49 -0.55 -19.20
CA ASP A 16 -16.27 -0.20 -17.81
C ASP A 16 -16.09 -1.47 -16.97
N ILE A 17 -15.18 -1.42 -16.00
CA ILE A 17 -15.08 -2.45 -14.97
C ILE A 17 -16.20 -2.23 -13.96
N LYS A 18 -17.11 -3.21 -13.88
CA LYS A 18 -18.34 -3.14 -13.10
C LYS A 18 -18.26 -4.08 -11.92
N ILE A 19 -18.92 -3.71 -10.84
CA ILE A 19 -19.13 -4.57 -9.69
C ILE A 19 -20.60 -4.49 -9.26
N THR A 20 -21.12 -5.62 -8.80
CA THR A 20 -22.48 -5.73 -8.27
C THR A 20 -22.41 -5.91 -6.78
N CYS A 21 -23.10 -5.05 -6.03
CA CYS A 21 -23.24 -5.28 -4.60
C CYS A 21 -24.12 -6.50 -4.35
N HIS A 22 -23.65 -7.46 -3.55
CA HIS A 22 -24.44 -8.64 -3.21
C HIS A 22 -25.69 -8.33 -2.38
N SER A 23 -25.64 -7.30 -1.53
CA SER A 23 -26.72 -6.99 -0.59
C SER A 23 -27.88 -6.25 -1.24
N CYS A 24 -27.62 -5.34 -2.17
CA CYS A 24 -28.65 -4.49 -2.79
C CYS A 24 -28.74 -4.63 -4.30
N THR A 25 -27.96 -5.52 -4.91
CA THR A 25 -27.93 -5.80 -6.36
C THR A 25 -27.61 -4.61 -7.25
N ASN A 26 -27.26 -3.45 -6.68
CA ASN A 26 -26.90 -2.25 -7.40
C ASN A 26 -25.60 -2.44 -8.18
N LEU A 27 -25.58 -1.92 -9.41
CA LEU A 27 -24.45 -1.97 -10.32
C LEU A 27 -23.65 -0.66 -10.24
N MET A 28 -22.32 -0.78 -10.11
CA MET A 28 -21.44 0.37 -9.91
C MET A 28 -20.14 0.19 -10.71
N HIS A 29 -19.48 1.31 -11.04
CA HIS A 29 -18.09 1.24 -11.50
C HIS A 29 -17.20 0.79 -10.34
N ALA A 30 -16.25 -0.11 -10.58
CA ALA A 30 -15.28 -0.53 -9.57
C ALA A 30 -14.49 0.66 -8.99
N VAL A 31 -14.13 1.63 -9.83
CA VAL A 31 -13.46 2.87 -9.40
C VAL A 31 -14.33 3.73 -8.47
N CYS A 32 -15.65 3.75 -8.66
CA CYS A 32 -16.54 4.54 -7.81
C CYS A 32 -16.63 4.02 -6.37
N VAL A 33 -16.27 2.76 -6.15
CA VAL A 33 -16.17 2.13 -4.82
C VAL A 33 -14.73 1.95 -4.35
N ASN A 34 -13.76 2.57 -5.03
CA ASN A 34 -12.34 2.47 -4.72
C ASN A 34 -11.78 1.03 -4.74
N LEU A 35 -12.32 0.14 -5.57
CA LEU A 35 -11.73 -1.17 -5.78
C LEU A 35 -10.55 -1.08 -6.75
N SER A 36 -9.40 -1.58 -6.32
CA SER A 36 -8.22 -1.75 -7.16
C SER A 36 -8.31 -3.00 -8.03
N ALA A 37 -7.41 -3.14 -9.00
CA ALA A 37 -7.30 -4.36 -9.81
C ALA A 37 -7.03 -5.61 -8.94
N SER A 38 -6.20 -5.47 -7.90
CA SER A 38 -5.90 -6.55 -6.97
C SER A 38 -7.12 -6.97 -6.16
N ASP A 39 -7.97 -6.02 -5.75
CA ASP A 39 -9.20 -6.35 -5.01
C ASP A 39 -10.21 -7.10 -5.89
N LEU A 40 -10.30 -6.72 -7.16
CA LEU A 40 -11.16 -7.40 -8.13
C LEU A 40 -10.67 -8.82 -8.40
N GLN A 41 -9.36 -9.00 -8.56
CA GLN A 41 -8.75 -10.31 -8.73
C GLN A 41 -9.00 -11.20 -7.49
N TYR A 42 -8.84 -10.64 -6.30
CA TYR A 42 -9.13 -11.36 -5.06
C TYR A 42 -10.61 -11.81 -4.99
N LEU A 43 -11.56 -10.92 -5.30
CA LEU A 43 -12.99 -11.26 -5.32
C LEU A 43 -13.31 -12.38 -6.31
N GLU A 44 -12.64 -12.39 -7.47
CA GLU A 44 -12.82 -13.44 -8.48
C GLU A 44 -12.23 -14.79 -8.04
N GLU A 45 -11.01 -14.81 -7.52
CA GLU A 45 -10.30 -16.02 -7.08
C GLU A 45 -10.94 -16.66 -5.84
N SER A 46 -11.33 -15.83 -4.88
CA SER A 46 -11.92 -16.27 -3.60
C SER A 46 -13.40 -16.65 -3.73
N LYS A 47 -14.06 -16.29 -4.84
CA LYS A 47 -15.53 -16.32 -5.01
C LYS A 47 -16.27 -15.52 -3.92
N GLU A 48 -15.58 -14.59 -3.26
CA GLU A 48 -16.21 -13.69 -2.32
C GLU A 48 -17.10 -12.68 -3.04
N LYS A 49 -18.15 -12.25 -2.34
CA LYS A 49 -19.15 -11.34 -2.88
C LYS A 49 -18.94 -9.95 -2.34
N PHE A 50 -18.90 -8.94 -3.23
CA PHE A 50 -18.69 -7.55 -2.85
C PHE A 50 -19.85 -6.97 -2.00
N PRO A 51 -19.61 -6.57 -0.74
CA PRO A 51 -20.58 -5.83 0.06
C PRO A 51 -20.38 -4.31 -0.10
N TYR A 52 -21.46 -3.57 -0.35
CA TYR A 52 -21.43 -2.11 -0.39
C TYR A 52 -22.02 -1.54 0.89
N THR A 53 -21.27 -0.69 1.58
CA THR A 53 -21.56 -0.20 2.94
C THR A 53 -22.85 0.62 3.01
N SER A 54 -23.16 1.46 2.01
CA SER A 54 -24.38 2.28 2.00
C SER A 54 -25.67 1.44 1.84
N CYS A 55 -25.56 0.19 1.39
CA CYS A 55 -26.70 -0.72 1.33
C CYS A 55 -27.09 -1.26 2.72
N GLN A 56 -26.21 -1.23 3.71
CA GLN A 56 -26.56 -1.60 5.09
C GLN A 56 -27.36 -0.50 5.81
N SER A 57 -27.22 0.77 5.41
CA SER A 57 -27.94 1.90 6.00
C SER A 57 -29.43 1.91 5.63
N SER A 58 -29.77 1.46 4.42
CA SER A 58 -31.15 1.46 3.89
C SER A 58 -32.00 0.32 4.46
N SER A 59 -31.40 -0.83 4.79
CA SER A 59 -32.09 -1.98 5.38
C SER A 59 -32.52 -1.75 6.83
N ARG A 60 -31.91 -0.77 7.53
CA ARG A 60 -32.30 -0.38 8.90
C ARG A 60 -33.57 0.48 8.94
N LEU A 61 -33.90 1.17 7.84
CA LEU A 61 -35.02 2.11 7.79
C LEU A 61 -36.33 1.50 7.25
N LEU A 62 -36.25 0.36 6.55
CA LEU A 62 -37.43 -0.30 5.94
C LEU A 62 -38.29 -1.11 6.92
N ARG A 63 -37.93 -1.20 8.21
CA ARG A 63 -38.75 -1.89 9.22
C ARG A 63 -39.80 -0.97 9.89
N GLY A 64 -39.90 0.30 9.47
CA GLY A 64 -40.74 1.32 10.12
C GLY A 64 -42.07 1.66 9.44
N ASN A 65 -42.22 1.49 8.12
CA ASN A 65 -43.40 2.02 7.41
C ASN A 65 -44.01 1.00 6.44
N SER A 66 -44.81 0.06 6.96
CA SER A 66 -45.84 -0.64 6.19
C SER A 66 -47.05 -0.88 7.09
N THR A 67 -47.96 0.09 7.15
CA THR A 67 -49.31 -0.08 7.68
C THR A 67 -50.27 -0.48 6.54
N SER A 68 -51.09 -1.51 6.84
CA SER A 68 -52.19 -2.10 6.03
C SER A 68 -51.72 -2.96 4.84
N SER A 69 -52.16 -4.20 4.60
CA SER A 69 -53.44 -4.86 4.93
C SER A 69 -53.26 -6.38 5.04
N ASN A 70 -54.17 -7.03 5.78
CA ASN A 70 -54.29 -8.46 6.07
C ASN A 70 -53.87 -9.45 4.96
N ALA A 71 -53.08 -10.46 5.32
CA ALA A 71 -53.31 -11.85 4.93
C ALA A 71 -52.51 -12.81 5.85
N SER A 72 -53.25 -13.74 6.44
CA SER A 72 -52.86 -14.75 7.39
C SER A 72 -51.88 -15.78 6.79
N ASN A 73 -50.86 -16.18 7.55
CA ASN A 73 -50.54 -17.57 7.92
C ASN A 73 -49.10 -17.71 8.42
N HIS A 74 -48.98 -18.34 9.59
CA HIS A 74 -47.85 -19.12 10.08
C HIS A 74 -46.41 -18.66 9.74
N SER A 75 -45.77 -18.00 10.70
CA SER A 75 -44.54 -18.53 11.32
C SER A 75 -44.27 -17.75 12.59
N ASN A 76 -44.44 -18.41 13.73
CA ASN A 76 -44.00 -17.90 15.01
C ASN A 76 -42.48 -18.10 15.11
N SER A 77 -41.71 -17.35 14.32
CA SER A 77 -40.26 -17.23 14.50
C SER A 77 -40.03 -16.04 15.42
N GLN A 78 -40.06 -16.37 16.70
CA GLN A 78 -39.51 -15.60 17.80
C GLN A 78 -38.28 -14.81 17.31
N PRO A 79 -38.21 -13.48 17.49
CA PRO A 79 -37.01 -12.73 17.13
C PRO A 79 -35.88 -13.31 17.95
N SER A 80 -34.96 -14.02 17.28
CA SER A 80 -33.72 -14.48 17.89
C SER A 80 -33.09 -13.25 18.53
N LYS A 81 -32.96 -13.28 19.87
CA LYS A 81 -32.14 -12.32 20.58
C LYS A 81 -30.78 -12.37 19.88
N LEU A 82 -30.47 -11.32 19.13
CA LEU A 82 -29.13 -11.07 18.65
C LEU A 82 -28.26 -11.15 19.90
N ASP A 83 -27.38 -12.14 19.93
CA ASP A 83 -26.47 -12.34 21.05
C ASP A 83 -25.43 -11.22 20.99
N THR A 84 -25.83 -10.05 21.51
CA THR A 84 -25.06 -8.81 21.47
C THR A 84 -23.70 -8.98 22.15
N ASN A 85 -23.60 -9.94 23.07
CA ASN A 85 -22.35 -10.25 23.77
C ASN A 85 -21.33 -10.90 22.83
N SER A 86 -21.78 -11.80 21.95
CA SER A 86 -20.91 -12.41 20.93
C SER A 86 -20.41 -11.38 19.90
N ALA A 87 -21.30 -10.47 19.46
CA ALA A 87 -20.92 -9.38 18.55
C ALA A 87 -19.93 -8.39 19.20
N LEU A 88 -20.13 -8.06 20.47
CA LEU A 88 -19.24 -7.17 21.22
C LEU A 88 -17.84 -7.79 21.39
N ALA A 89 -17.76 -9.08 21.72
CA ALA A 89 -16.49 -9.79 21.83
C ALA A 89 -15.71 -9.80 20.51
N SER A 90 -16.40 -10.03 19.39
CA SER A 90 -15.78 -10.00 18.06
C SER A 90 -15.29 -8.61 17.66
N ILE A 91 -15.98 -7.54 18.09
CA ILE A 91 -15.53 -6.15 17.90
C ILE A 91 -14.29 -5.86 18.75
N MET A 92 -14.29 -6.27 20.03
CA MET A 92 -13.14 -6.07 20.92
C MET A 92 -11.90 -6.80 20.40
N GLU A 93 -12.04 -8.02 19.87
CA GLU A 93 -10.93 -8.76 19.26
C GLU A 93 -10.36 -8.06 18.01
N LYS A 94 -11.22 -7.41 17.22
CA LYS A 94 -10.76 -6.63 16.06
C LYS A 94 -10.04 -5.34 16.49
N LEU A 95 -10.50 -4.69 17.54
CA LEU A 95 -9.87 -3.49 18.09
C LEU A 95 -8.49 -3.79 18.67
N THR A 96 -8.32 -4.88 19.42
CA THR A 96 -7.00 -5.26 19.94
C THR A 96 -6.01 -5.59 18.82
N LYS A 97 -6.44 -6.24 17.74
CA LYS A 97 -5.61 -6.47 16.54
C LYS A 97 -5.18 -5.16 15.89
N LEU A 98 -6.06 -4.14 15.86
CA LEU A 98 -5.71 -2.82 15.32
C LEU A 98 -4.64 -2.11 16.16
N ASP A 99 -4.72 -2.22 17.49
CA ASP A 99 -3.70 -1.66 18.38
C ASP A 99 -2.33 -2.31 18.14
N THR A 100 -2.27 -3.64 18.00
CA THR A 100 -1.03 -4.36 17.66
C THR A 100 -0.46 -3.90 16.30
N ILE A 101 -1.31 -3.73 15.29
CA ILE A 101 -0.88 -3.23 13.97
C ILE A 101 -0.32 -1.79 14.09
N ALA A 102 -0.92 -0.95 14.93
CA ALA A 102 -0.43 0.41 15.15
C ALA A 102 0.97 0.42 15.79
N GLU A 103 1.22 -0.47 16.75
CA GLU A 103 2.53 -0.67 17.37
C GLU A 103 3.57 -1.17 16.36
N ASP A 104 3.21 -2.15 15.53
CA ASP A 104 4.08 -2.68 14.47
C ASP A 104 4.47 -1.58 13.46
N ILE A 105 3.50 -0.76 13.03
CA ILE A 105 3.77 0.38 12.14
C ILE A 105 4.73 1.37 12.80
N ALA A 106 4.54 1.68 14.08
CA ALA A 106 5.44 2.58 14.82
C ALA A 106 6.87 2.00 14.91
N SER A 107 6.99 0.69 15.16
CA SER A 107 8.26 -0.04 15.20
C SER A 107 8.97 -0.02 13.84
N ILE A 108 8.26 -0.34 12.74
CA ILE A 108 8.79 -0.28 11.37
C ILE A 108 9.28 1.12 11.03
N LYS A 109 8.50 2.16 11.36
CA LYS A 109 8.87 3.55 11.10
C LYS A 109 10.12 3.97 11.85
N LYS A 110 10.31 3.49 13.09
CA LYS A 110 11.53 3.72 13.87
C LYS A 110 12.74 3.04 13.21
N SER A 111 12.59 1.79 12.78
CA SER A 111 13.64 1.03 12.10
C SER A 111 14.03 1.67 10.75
N GLN A 112 13.06 2.14 9.96
CA GLN A 112 13.31 2.86 8.72
C GLN A 112 14.12 4.14 8.94
N LYS A 113 13.80 4.93 9.99
CA LYS A 113 14.59 6.12 10.34
C LYS A 113 16.03 5.76 10.69
N SER A 114 16.24 4.73 11.51
CA SER A 114 17.59 4.28 11.87
C SER A 114 18.38 3.82 10.64
N LEU A 115 17.75 3.07 9.73
CA LEU A 115 18.38 2.61 8.50
C LEU A 115 18.78 3.79 7.60
N ALA A 116 17.92 4.79 7.46
CA ALA A 116 18.21 6.00 6.68
C ALA A 116 19.43 6.76 7.24
N GLU A 117 19.57 6.87 8.56
CA GLU A 117 20.75 7.47 9.19
C GLU A 117 22.03 6.68 8.94
N GLN A 118 21.97 5.35 8.99
CA GLN A 118 23.12 4.49 8.70
C GLN A 118 23.56 4.62 7.23
N VAL A 119 22.61 4.65 6.29
CA VAL A 119 22.87 4.87 4.87
C VAL A 119 23.51 6.24 4.64
N LYS A 120 23.01 7.29 5.30
CA LYS A 120 23.62 8.63 5.22
C LYS A 120 25.09 8.61 5.67
N LYS A 121 25.37 8.02 6.84
CA LYS A 121 26.75 7.88 7.35
C LYS A 121 27.65 7.09 6.40
N CYS A 122 27.15 6.01 5.82
CA CYS A 122 27.91 5.20 4.87
C CYS A 122 28.22 5.98 3.59
N THR A 123 27.25 6.74 3.09
CA THR A 123 27.40 7.60 1.91
C THR A 123 28.42 8.72 2.14
N GLU A 124 28.42 9.33 3.33
CA GLU A 124 29.41 10.34 3.71
C GLU A 124 30.83 9.76 3.78
N LYS A 125 30.99 8.56 4.37
CA LYS A 125 32.29 7.86 4.38
C LYS A 125 32.78 7.53 2.97
N LEU A 126 31.90 7.06 2.09
CA LEU A 126 32.24 6.79 0.69
C LEU A 126 32.69 8.05 -0.04
N LYS A 127 32.02 9.19 0.17
CA LYS A 127 32.45 10.49 -0.39
C LYS A 127 33.82 10.91 0.11
N LEU A 128 34.08 10.75 1.41
CA LEU A 128 35.38 11.06 2.00
C LEU A 128 36.49 10.20 1.37
N HIS A 129 36.28 8.88 1.29
CA HIS A 129 37.24 7.95 0.73
C HIS A 129 37.49 8.20 -0.76
N SER A 130 36.44 8.50 -1.53
CA SER A 130 36.56 8.88 -2.94
C SER A 130 37.42 10.14 -3.12
N THR A 131 37.29 11.12 -2.23
CA THR A 131 38.08 12.35 -2.27
C THR A 131 39.56 12.09 -1.93
N GLN A 132 39.82 11.25 -0.91
CA GLN A 132 41.18 10.86 -0.54
C GLN A 132 41.91 10.13 -1.66
N LEU A 133 41.25 9.20 -2.36
CA LEU A 133 41.82 8.48 -3.50
C LEU A 133 42.17 9.42 -4.66
N LYS A 134 41.33 10.43 -4.95
CA LYS A 134 41.65 11.45 -5.96
C LYS A 134 42.91 12.25 -5.60
N ASN A 135 43.08 12.58 -4.32
CA ASN A 135 44.23 13.34 -3.84
C ASN A 135 45.51 12.49 -3.80
N GLN A 136 45.43 11.19 -3.47
CA GLN A 136 46.59 10.28 -3.54
C GLN A 136 47.06 10.03 -4.98
N GLY A 137 46.13 9.86 -5.93
CA GLY A 137 46.47 9.73 -7.34
C GLY A 137 47.17 10.95 -7.95
N GLN A 138 47.03 12.14 -7.35
CA GLN A 138 47.79 13.35 -7.76
C GLN A 138 49.16 13.44 -7.09
N ALA A 139 49.35 12.89 -5.89
CA ALA A 139 50.63 12.91 -5.18
C ALA A 139 51.66 11.93 -5.79
N ASP A 140 51.22 10.77 -6.26
CA ASP A 140 52.11 9.75 -6.86
C ASP A 140 52.67 10.16 -8.23
N PHE A 141 51.95 10.98 -9.00
CA PHE A 141 52.44 11.52 -10.27
C PHE A 141 53.31 12.78 -10.11
N GLY A 142 53.37 13.38 -8.92
CA GLY A 142 54.09 14.62 -8.66
C GLY A 142 55.56 14.46 -8.22
N LEU A 143 55.99 13.24 -7.84
CA LEU A 143 57.33 13.01 -7.23
C LEU A 143 58.33 12.25 -8.11
N SER A 144 57.95 11.81 -9.31
CA SER A 144 58.80 11.02 -10.23
C SER A 144 59.53 11.85 -11.30
N GLY A 145 59.63 13.19 -11.12
CA GLY A 145 60.11 14.12 -12.16
C GLY A 145 61.47 14.80 -11.96
N ARG A 146 62.34 14.39 -11.01
CA ARG A 146 63.65 15.06 -10.82
C ARG A 146 64.79 14.13 -10.40
N HIS A 147 65.13 13.13 -11.21
CA HIS A 147 66.49 12.57 -11.21
C HIS A 147 67.01 12.58 -12.65
N GLY A 148 67.27 13.78 -13.16
CA GLY A 148 68.07 13.97 -14.37
C GLY A 148 69.52 13.64 -14.05
N CYS A 149 69.97 12.52 -14.58
CA CYS A 149 71.31 11.97 -14.46
C CYS A 149 72.37 12.99 -14.91
N SER A 150 73.21 13.45 -13.97
CA SER A 150 74.45 14.15 -14.29
C SER A 150 75.55 13.11 -14.50
N THR A 151 75.87 12.82 -15.76
CA THR A 151 77.13 12.18 -16.15
C THR A 151 77.62 12.80 -17.46
N ASN A 152 78.37 13.90 -17.37
CA ASN A 152 79.28 14.30 -18.43
C ASN A 152 80.55 13.46 -18.27
N GLN A 153 80.65 12.38 -19.05
CA GLN A 153 81.90 11.63 -19.22
C GLN A 153 82.82 12.40 -20.16
N SER A 154 83.97 12.79 -19.61
CA SER A 154 85.19 13.13 -20.32
C SER A 154 85.82 11.83 -20.84
N GLY A 155 86.28 11.79 -22.10
CA GLY A 155 87.29 10.81 -22.51
C GLY A 155 87.29 10.33 -23.96
N TYR A 156 88.35 10.75 -24.67
CA TYR A 156 89.10 10.02 -25.71
C TYR A 156 88.47 9.76 -27.09
N ASN A 157 88.92 10.56 -28.06
CA ASN A 157 89.02 10.15 -29.47
C ASN A 157 90.41 9.58 -29.73
N HIS A 158 90.45 8.43 -30.38
CA HIS A 158 91.63 7.81 -30.99
C HIS A 158 91.29 7.57 -32.46
N GLU A 159 92.01 8.25 -33.34
CA GLU A 159 92.44 7.91 -34.72
C GLU A 159 92.71 9.20 -35.52
#